data_AF-A0A1Y0FRW6-F1
#
_entry.id   AF-A0A1Y0FRW6-F1
#
_cell.length_a   1.000
_cell.length_b   1.000
_cell.length_c   1.000
_cell.angle_alpha   90.00
_cell.angle_beta   90.00
_cell.angle_gamma   90.00
#
_symmetry.space_group_name_H-M   'P 1'
#
loop_
_entity.id
_entity.type
_entity.pdbx_description
1 polymer ?
#
loop_
_entity_poly.entity_id
_entity_poly.type
_entity_poly.pdbx_seq_one_letter_code
_entity_poly.pdbx_strand_id
1 'polypeptide(L)'
;MQDSLMQQGVDLMLYGMGTVVIFLAILVVCTTLMSRMVQRYFAEPDVQAASVKMVEADHDVVDARLLAVIKSALDQHRAKRR
;
A
#
# COMPACT_ATOMS: atom_id res chain seq x y z
N MET A 1 -28.58 -26.14 35.43
CA MET A 1 -28.28 -24.70 35.33
C MET A 1 -28.80 -24.27 33.97
N GLN A 2 -29.86 -23.47 33.93
CA GLN A 2 -30.46 -23.01 32.67
C GLN A 2 -29.70 -21.75 32.28
N ASP A 3 -28.74 -21.86 31.36
CA ASP A 3 -28.11 -20.68 30.80
C ASP A 3 -29.18 -19.84 30.09
N SER A 4 -29.20 -18.54 30.36
CA SER A 4 -30.22 -17.67 29.78
C SER A 4 -30.11 -17.66 28.25
N LEU A 5 -31.23 -17.57 27.53
CA LEU A 5 -31.24 -17.45 26.06
C LEU A 5 -30.31 -16.33 25.55
N MET A 6 -30.17 -15.26 26.34
CA MET A 6 -29.24 -14.17 26.04
C MET A 6 -27.78 -14.66 26.05
N GLN A 7 -27.39 -15.44 27.04
CA GLN A 7 -26.05 -16.01 27.16
C GLN A 7 -25.76 -16.97 26.01
N GLN A 8 -26.74 -17.79 25.64
CA GLN A 8 -26.61 -18.70 24.50
C GLN A 8 -26.49 -17.95 23.15
N GLY A 9 -27.20 -16.82 23.00
CA GLY A 9 -27.06 -15.95 21.84
C GLY A 9 -25.69 -15.27 21.75
N VAL A 10 -25.14 -14.83 22.89
CA VAL A 10 -23.78 -14.25 22.96
C VAL A 10 -22.73 -15.31 22.65
N ASP A 11 -22.86 -16.52 23.18
CA ASP A 11 -21.96 -17.64 22.86
C ASP A 11 -22.03 -17.96 21.36
N LEU A 12 -23.23 -18.02 20.78
CA LEU A 12 -23.39 -18.25 19.35
C LEU A 12 -22.76 -17.15 18.49
N MET A 13 -22.90 -15.88 18.88
CA MET A 13 -22.22 -14.78 18.19
C MET A 13 -20.71 -14.89 18.32
N LEU A 14 -20.19 -15.17 19.52
CA LEU A 14 -18.76 -15.26 19.76
C LEU A 14 -18.13 -16.41 18.97
N TYR A 15 -18.73 -17.60 19.02
CA TYR A 15 -18.25 -18.76 18.29
C TYR A 15 -18.51 -18.63 16.78
N GLY A 16 -19.69 -18.19 16.37
CA GLY A 16 -20.06 -18.06 14.96
C GLY A 16 -19.24 -16.97 14.24
N MET A 17 -19.31 -15.72 14.70
CA MET A 17 -18.55 -14.62 14.09
C MET A 17 -17.05 -14.73 14.36
N GLY A 18 -16.63 -15.19 15.55
CA GLY A 18 -15.23 -15.32 15.89
C GLY A 18 -14.51 -16.36 15.03
N THR A 19 -15.11 -17.53 14.80
CA THR A 19 -14.51 -18.56 13.94
C THR A 19 -14.40 -18.10 12.49
N VAL A 20 -15.40 -17.37 11.97
CA VAL A 20 -15.35 -16.78 10.62
C VAL A 20 -14.20 -15.78 10.51
N VAL A 21 -14.02 -14.90 11.49
CA VAL A 21 -12.90 -13.94 11.50
C VAL A 21 -11.56 -14.66 11.53
N ILE A 22 -11.40 -15.67 12.39
CA ILE A 22 -10.17 -16.47 12.47
C ILE A 22 -9.91 -17.19 11.14
N PHE A 23 -10.95 -17.78 10.54
CA PHE A 23 -10.85 -18.46 9.25
C PHE A 23 -10.40 -17.51 8.14
N LEU A 24 -11.02 -16.33 8.04
CA LEU A 24 -10.62 -15.30 7.08
C LEU A 24 -9.20 -14.79 7.36
N ALA A 25 -8.82 -14.60 8.62
CA ALA A 25 -7.47 -14.19 8.99
C ALA A 25 -6.43 -15.22 8.50
N ILE A 26 -6.70 -16.52 8.69
CA ILE A 26 -5.86 -17.60 8.17
C ILE A 26 -5.80 -17.54 6.64
N LEU A 27 -6.93 -17.36 5.96
CA LEU A 27 -6.95 -17.23 4.49
C LEU A 27 -6.12 -16.04 4.01
N VAL A 28 -6.24 -14.87 4.65
CA VAL A 28 -5.44 -13.69 4.32
C VAL A 28 -3.94 -13.95 4.53
N VAL A 29 -3.56 -14.65 5.60
CA VAL A 29 -2.16 -15.03 5.84
C VAL A 29 -1.68 -15.97 4.73
N CYS A 30 -2.46 -16.99 4.37
CA CYS A 30 -2.14 -17.92 3.30
C CYS A 30 -1.99 -17.21 1.94
N THR A 31 -2.91 -16.31 1.58
CA THR A 31 -2.82 -15.56 0.32
C THR A 31 -1.66 -14.57 0.33
N THR A 32 -1.34 -13.96 1.48
CA THR A 32 -0.17 -13.09 1.63
C THR A 32 1.14 -13.88 1.49
N LEU A 33 1.20 -15.08 2.07
CA LEU A 33 2.32 -15.99 1.92
C LEU A 33 2.48 -16.42 0.46
N MET A 34 1.38 -16.80 -0.20
CA MET A 34 1.38 -17.12 -1.63
C MET A 34 1.87 -15.93 -2.45
N SER A 35 1.36 -14.72 -2.21
CA SER A 35 1.79 -13.49 -2.89
C SER A 35 3.29 -13.23 -2.69
N ARG A 36 3.80 -13.37 -1.46
CA ARG A 36 5.24 -13.24 -1.17
C ARG A 36 6.08 -14.31 -1.82
N MET A 37 5.62 -15.56 -1.83
CA MET A 37 6.33 -16.66 -2.48
C MET A 37 6.39 -16.44 -3.99
N VAL A 38 5.28 -16.01 -4.61
CA VAL A 38 5.24 -15.67 -6.03
C VAL A 38 6.20 -14.52 -6.34
N GLN A 39 6.16 -13.40 -5.60
CA GLN A 39 7.10 -12.29 -5.81
C GLN A 39 8.57 -12.69 -5.63
N ARG A 40 8.86 -13.63 -4.72
CA ARG A 40 10.24 -14.05 -4.41
C ARG A 40 10.78 -15.09 -5.40
N TYR A 41 9.97 -16.07 -5.81
CA TYR A 41 10.40 -17.20 -6.64
C TYR A 41 10.05 -17.03 -8.12
N PHE A 42 8.94 -16.36 -8.40
CA PHE A 42 8.49 -15.96 -9.74
C PHE A 42 8.60 -14.44 -9.85
N ALA A 43 9.75 -13.88 -9.47
CA ALA A 43 10.12 -12.53 -9.83
C ALA A 43 10.18 -12.46 -11.36
N GLU A 44 9.02 -12.33 -12.00
CA GLU A 44 8.92 -11.80 -13.34
C GLU A 44 9.72 -10.50 -13.32
N PRO A 45 10.66 -10.31 -14.25
CA PRO A 45 11.37 -9.05 -14.35
C PRO A 45 10.28 -8.01 -14.59
N ASP A 46 9.92 -7.33 -13.51
CA ASP A 46 8.98 -6.26 -13.49
C ASP A 46 9.43 -5.32 -14.61
N VAL A 47 8.61 -5.18 -15.64
CA VAL A 47 8.70 -4.05 -16.55
C VAL A 47 8.27 -2.86 -15.71
N GLN A 48 9.17 -2.48 -14.79
CA GLN A 48 9.16 -1.33 -13.94
C GLN A 48 7.75 -0.74 -13.77
N ALA A 49 6.97 -1.29 -12.84
CA ALA A 49 6.43 -0.37 -11.85
C ALA A 49 7.67 0.32 -11.25
N ALA A 50 8.03 1.47 -11.82
CA ALA A 50 9.24 2.20 -11.52
C ALA A 50 9.23 2.56 -10.03
N SER A 51 9.71 1.62 -9.20
CA SER A 51 10.44 1.97 -8.01
C SER A 51 11.62 2.74 -8.54
N VAL A 52 11.45 4.06 -8.58
CA VAL A 52 12.55 5.00 -8.69
C VAL A 52 13.49 4.57 -7.58
N LYS A 53 14.50 3.80 -7.97
CA LYS A 53 15.74 3.70 -7.23
C LYS A 53 16.07 5.15 -6.99
N MET A 54 15.89 5.60 -5.74
CA MET A 54 16.49 6.81 -5.25
C MET A 54 17.98 6.50 -5.33
N VAL A 55 18.51 6.62 -6.55
CA VAL A 55 19.90 6.93 -6.77
C VAL A 55 20.06 8.15 -5.88
N GLU A 56 21.05 8.15 -5.00
CA GLU A 56 21.67 9.38 -4.53
C GLU A 56 22.24 10.09 -5.78
N ALA A 57 21.35 10.53 -6.67
CA ALA A 57 21.61 11.43 -7.74
C ALA A 57 21.58 12.75 -7.03
N ASP A 58 22.77 13.16 -6.57
CA ASP A 58 23.14 14.49 -6.15
C ASP A 58 21.92 15.41 -6.08
N HIS A 59 21.21 15.34 -4.94
CA HIS A 59 19.92 16.00 -4.74
C HIS A 59 20.02 17.49 -5.13
N ASP A 60 21.21 18.07 -4.90
CA ASP A 60 21.58 19.44 -5.23
C ASP A 60 21.49 19.74 -6.74
N VAL A 61 21.89 18.79 -7.60
CA VAL A 61 21.81 18.92 -9.07
C VAL A 61 20.36 18.81 -9.54
N VAL A 62 19.57 17.92 -8.93
CA VAL A 62 18.14 17.78 -9.25
C VAL A 62 17.37 19.02 -8.81
N ASP A 63 17.65 19.53 -7.61
CA ASP A 63 17.03 20.73 -7.06
C ASP A 63 17.40 21.99 -7.86
N ALA A 64 18.67 22.13 -8.25
CA ALA A 64 19.10 23.23 -9.12
C ALA A 64 18.38 23.21 -10.48
N ARG A 65 18.20 22.03 -11.07
CA ARG A 65 17.46 21.86 -12.32
C ARG A 65 15.97 22.17 -12.15
N LEU A 66 15.34 21.73 -11.06
CA LEU A 66 13.95 22.03 -10.75
C LEU A 66 13.73 23.53 -10.56
N LEU A 67 14.62 24.21 -9.84
CA LEU A 67 14.55 25.65 -9.59
C LEU A 67 14.66 26.45 -10.90
N ALA A 68 15.58 26.06 -11.80
CA ALA A 68 15.70 26.66 -13.12
C ALA A 68 14.42 26.50 -13.97
N VAL A 69 13.82 25.30 -13.97
CA VAL A 69 12.57 25.03 -14.69
C VAL A 69 11.42 25.87 -14.12
N ILE A 70 11.25 25.91 -12.80
CA ILE A 70 10.20 26.71 -12.15
C ILE A 70 10.37 28.20 -12.48
N LYS A 71 11.60 28.73 -12.43
CA LYS A 71 11.88 30.13 -12.78
C LYS A 71 11.49 30.44 -14.23
N SER A 72 11.89 29.59 -15.17
CA SER A 72 11.53 29.75 -16.59
C SER A 72 10.02 29.67 -16.84
N ALA A 73 9.30 28.81 -16.11
CA ALA A 73 7.85 28.72 -16.20
C ALA A 73 7.17 29.98 -15.64
N LEU A 74 7.70 30.54 -14.55
CA LEU A 74 7.18 31.77 -13.94
C LEU A 74 7.42 32.99 -14.84
N ASP A 75 8.61 33.09 -15.44
CA ASP A 75 8.94 34.16 -16.39
C ASP A 75 8.04 34.10 -17.63
N GLN A 76 7.78 32.90 -18.16
CA GLN A 76 6.83 32.70 -19.27
C GLN A 76 5.40 33.09 -18.88
N HIS A 77 4.94 32.70 -17.68
CA HIS A 77 3.61 33.07 -17.20
C HIS A 77 3.48 34.58 -17.01
N ARG A 78 4.52 35.24 -16.48
CA ARG A 78 4.54 36.69 -16.26
C ARG A 78 4.61 37.46 -17.58
N ALA A 79 5.38 36.98 -18.56
CA ALA A 79 5.41 37.54 -19.91
C ALA A 79 4.08 37.39 -20.64
N LYS A 80 3.36 36.28 -20.42
CA LYS A 80 2.01 36.05 -20.97
C LYS A 80 0.92 36.88 -20.29
N ARG A 81 1.13 37.31 -19.04
CA ARG A 81 0.20 38.17 -18.28
C ARG A 81 0.51 39.68 -18.36
N ARG A 82 1.55 40.06 -19.08
CA ARG A 82 1.86 41.46 -19.43
C ARG A 82 1.46 41.73 -20.86
#